data_AF-A0A4Z2GSJ0-F1
#
_entry.id   AF-A0A4Z2GSJ0-F1
#
_cell.length_a   1.000
_cell.length_b   1.000
_cell.length_c   1.000
_cell.angle_alpha   90.00
_cell.angle_beta   90.00
_cell.angle_gamma   90.00
#
_symmetry.space_group_name_H-M   'P 1'
#
loop_
_entity.id
_entity.type
_entity.pdbx_description
1 polymer ?
#
loop_
_entity_poly.entity_id
_entity_poly.type
_entity_poly.pdbx_seq_one_letter_code
_entity_poly.pdbx_strand_id
1 'polypeptide(L)'
;MLSYSELIALGQPDFIEVKGVTYCGDTGASSLTMANVPWHQEVVAFVQQLADMLPQYEIACEHEHSNCLLIAHTKFKVDGKWWTWIDYERFQDLVQVQGESGGQRGFSALDYMAQTPDWALFGANEQGFDPTDTRFQRRNKTKDISGC
;
A
#
# COMPACT_ATOMS: atom_id res chain seq x y z
N MET A 1 -3.22 -8.11 16.92
CA MET A 1 -4.09 -7.04 16.37
C MET A 1 -4.10 -5.81 17.26
N LEU A 2 -4.51 -5.91 18.53
CA LEU A 2 -4.47 -4.79 19.50
C LEU A 2 -3.14 -4.03 19.55
N SER A 3 -2.00 -4.74 19.60
CA SER A 3 -0.68 -4.09 19.65
C SER A 3 -0.34 -3.27 18.41
N TYR A 4 -0.83 -3.67 17.22
CA TYR A 4 -0.61 -2.88 16.00
C TYR A 4 -1.48 -1.63 15.99
N SER A 5 -2.76 -1.74 16.37
CA SER A 5 -3.65 -0.58 16.43
C SER A 5 -3.19 0.46 17.45
N GLU A 6 -2.62 0.03 18.59
CA GLU A 6 -2.04 0.94 19.58
C GLU A 6 -0.83 1.72 19.04
N LEU A 7 0.07 1.03 18.32
CA LEU A 7 1.23 1.67 17.69
C LEU A 7 0.82 2.64 16.58
N ILE A 8 -0.17 2.27 15.76
CA ILE A 8 -0.72 3.14 14.73
C ILE A 8 -1.39 4.36 15.36
N ALA A 9 -2.16 4.18 16.44
CA ALA A 9 -2.79 5.27 17.15
C ALA A 9 -1.77 6.23 17.79
N LEU A 10 -0.61 5.72 18.22
CA LEU A 10 0.48 6.54 18.74
C LEU A 10 1.19 7.33 17.62
N GLY A 11 1.44 6.69 16.48
CA GLY A 11 2.18 7.28 15.37
C GLY A 11 1.37 8.23 14.50
N GLN A 12 0.04 8.00 14.39
CA GLN A 12 -0.86 8.69 13.47
C GLN A 12 -0.28 8.84 12.04
N PRO A 13 0.20 7.76 11.41
CA PRO A 13 0.81 7.83 10.09
C PRO A 13 -0.22 8.24 9.03
N ASP A 14 0.23 8.84 7.93
CA ASP A 14 -0.65 9.12 6.79
C ASP A 14 -1.11 7.84 6.07
N PHE A 15 -0.18 6.88 5.99
CA PHE A 15 -0.33 5.64 5.25
C PHE A 15 0.29 4.48 6.02
N ILE A 16 -0.32 3.30 5.90
CA ILE A 16 0.17 2.05 6.47
C ILE A 16 0.15 1.01 5.34
N GLU A 17 1.34 0.60 4.89
CA GLU A 17 1.49 -0.53 3.98
C GLU A 17 1.55 -1.82 4.81
N VAL A 18 0.61 -2.73 4.56
CA VAL A 18 0.69 -4.09 5.09
C VAL A 18 1.10 -5.00 3.94
N LYS A 19 2.28 -5.62 4.09
CA LYS A 19 2.92 -6.42 3.04
C LYS A 19 3.15 -7.83 3.54
N GLY A 20 2.69 -8.81 2.76
CA GLY A 20 3.02 -10.21 2.97
C GLY A 20 4.53 -10.43 2.87
N VAL A 21 5.10 -11.17 3.82
CA VAL A 21 6.52 -11.51 3.78
C VAL A 21 6.82 -12.32 2.51
N THR A 22 7.92 -11.99 1.83
CA THR A 22 8.38 -12.73 0.65
C THR A 22 9.56 -13.62 1.00
N TYR A 23 9.59 -14.84 0.45
CA TYR A 23 10.70 -15.76 0.66
C TYR A 23 11.93 -15.35 -0.15
N CYS A 24 13.05 -15.10 0.53
CA CYS A 24 14.32 -14.66 -0.08
C CYS A 24 15.23 -15.81 -0.55
N GLY A 25 14.74 -17.06 -0.55
CA GLY A 25 15.56 -18.24 -0.84
C GLY A 25 16.24 -18.82 0.40
N ASP A 26 16.75 -20.04 0.28
CA ASP A 26 17.42 -20.74 1.37
C ASP A 26 18.84 -20.21 1.52
N THR A 27 19.01 -19.26 2.45
CA THR A 27 20.28 -18.57 2.69
C THR A 27 20.93 -19.04 3.99
N GLY A 28 20.36 -20.02 4.71
CA GLY A 28 20.82 -20.46 6.03
C GLY A 28 20.68 -19.42 7.15
N ALA A 29 20.35 -18.17 6.83
CA ALA A 29 20.21 -17.05 7.77
C ALA A 29 18.77 -16.89 8.31
N SER A 30 17.81 -17.65 7.77
CA SER A 30 16.40 -17.57 8.13
C SER A 30 15.79 -18.96 8.15
N SER A 31 14.92 -19.23 9.12
CA SER A 31 14.08 -20.42 9.17
C SER A 31 12.77 -20.26 8.39
N LEU A 32 12.55 -19.11 7.75
CA LEU A 32 11.35 -18.87 6.93
C LEU A 32 11.37 -19.75 5.69
N THR A 33 10.20 -20.29 5.38
CA THR A 33 9.94 -21.13 4.21
C THR A 33 8.81 -20.52 3.39
N MET A 34 8.56 -21.08 2.20
CA MET A 34 7.37 -20.71 1.42
C MET A 34 6.05 -20.90 2.19
N ALA A 35 5.99 -21.83 3.15
CA ALA A 35 4.79 -22.01 3.98
C ALA A 35 4.52 -20.84 4.94
N ASN A 36 5.48 -19.93 5.11
CA ASN A 36 5.32 -18.72 5.92
C ASN A 36 4.92 -17.50 5.08
N VAL A 37 4.91 -17.62 3.76
CA VAL A 37 4.46 -16.56 2.85
C VAL A 37 2.93 -16.59 2.80
N PRO A 38 2.24 -15.54 3.27
CA PRO A 38 0.79 -15.53 3.25
C PRO A 38 0.27 -15.38 1.83
N TRP A 39 -0.88 -15.98 1.55
CA TRP A 39 -1.67 -15.70 0.36
C TRP A 39 -2.23 -14.29 0.41
N HIS A 40 -2.48 -13.69 -0.75
CA HIS A 40 -3.05 -12.34 -0.81
C HIS A 40 -4.36 -12.22 -0.04
N GLN A 41 -5.24 -13.21 -0.14
CA GLN A 41 -6.51 -13.25 0.60
C GLN A 41 -6.31 -13.29 2.13
N GLU A 42 -5.23 -13.90 2.63
CA GLU A 42 -4.91 -13.86 4.06
C GLU A 42 -4.45 -12.47 4.50
N VAL A 43 -3.69 -11.77 3.64
CA VAL A 43 -3.29 -10.37 3.88
C VAL A 43 -4.53 -9.47 3.85
N VAL A 44 -5.43 -9.61 2.87
CA VAL A 44 -6.71 -8.87 2.81
C VAL A 44 -7.51 -9.08 4.09
N ALA A 45 -7.72 -10.34 4.51
CA ALA A 45 -8.49 -10.64 5.72
C ALA A 45 -7.88 -10.06 6.98
N PHE A 46 -6.54 -10.06 7.09
CA PHE A 46 -5.83 -9.42 8.20
C PHE A 46 -6.00 -7.89 8.19
N VAL A 47 -5.84 -7.27 7.01
CA VAL A 47 -5.91 -5.82 6.83
C VAL A 47 -7.31 -5.30 7.11
N GLN A 48 -8.36 -6.04 6.72
CA GLN A 48 -9.75 -5.67 7.02
C GLN A 48 -9.99 -5.63 8.52
N GLN A 49 -9.58 -6.67 9.26
CA GLN A 49 -9.71 -6.70 10.72
C GLN A 49 -8.86 -5.61 11.39
N LEU A 50 -7.71 -5.26 10.84
CA LEU A 50 -6.89 -4.14 11.33
C LEU A 50 -7.59 -2.80 11.11
N ALA A 51 -8.11 -2.54 9.91
CA ALA A 51 -8.82 -1.31 9.58
C ALA A 51 -10.08 -1.11 10.44
N ASP A 52 -10.82 -2.18 10.76
CA ASP A 52 -12.01 -2.12 11.61
C ASP A 52 -11.71 -1.60 13.03
N MET A 53 -10.46 -1.67 13.50
CA MET A 53 -10.02 -1.13 14.79
C MET A 53 -9.50 0.31 14.71
N LEU A 54 -9.41 0.91 13.51
CA LEU A 54 -8.76 2.18 13.25
C LEU A 54 -9.79 3.21 12.74
N PRO A 55 -10.48 3.96 13.62
CA PRO A 55 -11.66 4.75 13.25
C PRO A 55 -11.40 5.91 12.26
N GLN A 56 -10.13 6.28 12.06
CA GLN A 56 -9.74 7.36 11.13
C GLN A 56 -9.09 6.83 9.85
N TYR A 57 -9.05 5.51 9.67
CA TYR A 57 -8.32 4.85 8.61
C TYR A 57 -9.22 3.87 7.87
N GLU A 58 -8.99 3.75 6.57
CA GLU A 58 -9.71 2.82 5.72
C GLU A 58 -8.76 2.25 4.66
N ILE A 59 -9.12 1.12 4.07
CA ILE A 59 -8.36 0.53 2.96
C ILE A 59 -8.57 1.38 1.71
N ALA A 60 -7.49 1.90 1.14
CA ALA A 60 -7.53 2.72 -0.07
C ALA A 60 -7.16 1.93 -1.31
N CYS A 61 -6.09 1.12 -1.23
CA CYS A 61 -5.50 0.43 -2.38
C CYS A 61 -5.15 -1.03 -2.04
N GLU A 62 -5.03 -1.84 -3.08
CA GLU A 62 -4.34 -3.12 -3.03
C GLU A 62 -3.33 -3.24 -4.17
N HIS A 63 -2.36 -4.13 -4.02
CA HIS A 63 -1.45 -4.55 -5.07
C HIS A 63 -1.14 -6.04 -4.93
N GLU A 64 -1.96 -6.88 -5.56
CA GLU A 64 -1.91 -8.34 -5.42
C GLU A 64 -0.52 -8.87 -5.80
N HIS A 65 0.09 -8.34 -6.85
CA HIS A 65 1.38 -8.82 -7.35
C HIS A 65 2.52 -8.65 -6.34
N SER A 66 2.46 -7.60 -5.50
CA SER A 66 3.42 -7.37 -4.41
C SER A 66 2.90 -7.85 -3.06
N ASN A 67 1.74 -8.50 -3.04
CA ASN A 67 1.05 -9.00 -1.87
C ASN A 67 0.90 -7.93 -0.77
N CYS A 68 0.47 -6.72 -1.14
CA CYS A 68 0.29 -5.64 -0.19
C CYS A 68 -1.05 -4.90 -0.33
N LEU A 69 -1.46 -4.28 0.77
CA LEU A 69 -2.58 -3.35 0.83
C LEU A 69 -2.14 -2.05 1.49
N LEU A 70 -2.80 -0.95 1.09
CA LEU A 70 -2.61 0.37 1.67
C LEU A 70 -3.83 0.73 2.50
N ILE A 71 -3.61 0.89 3.81
CA ILE A 71 -4.55 1.60 4.67
C ILE A 71 -4.13 3.07 4.67
N ALA A 72 -5.08 3.99 4.44
CA ALA A 72 -4.83 5.42 4.43
C ALA A 72 -5.71 6.14 5.45
N HIS A 73 -5.20 7.23 6.00
CA HIS A 73 -6.01 8.12 6.83
C HIS A 73 -7.11 8.77 5.97
N THR A 74 -8.33 8.81 6.48
CA THR A 74 -9.52 9.38 5.82
C THR A 74 -9.41 10.85 5.42
N LYS A 75 -8.39 11.60 5.88
CA LYS A 75 -8.09 12.95 5.39
C LYS A 75 -7.71 12.98 3.90
N PHE A 76 -7.27 11.85 3.35
CA PHE A 76 -7.02 11.66 1.92
C PHE A 76 -8.27 11.18 1.16
N LYS A 77 -9.43 11.09 1.81
CA LYS A 77 -10.71 10.72 1.17
C LYS A 77 -11.57 11.95 0.92
N VAL A 78 -11.27 12.68 -0.14
CA VAL A 78 -11.96 13.93 -0.51
C VAL A 78 -13.17 13.61 -1.37
N ASP A 79 -14.36 14.09 -0.96
CA ASP A 79 -15.64 13.87 -1.64
C ASP A 79 -15.92 12.38 -1.93
N GLY A 80 -15.55 11.51 -0.99
CA GLY A 80 -15.73 10.06 -1.09
C GLY A 80 -14.73 9.35 -2.00
N LYS A 81 -13.78 10.07 -2.62
CA LYS A 81 -12.73 9.53 -3.48
C LYS A 81 -11.39 9.54 -2.79
N TRP A 82 -10.56 8.54 -3.07
CA TRP A 82 -9.20 8.46 -2.55
C TRP A 82 -8.24 9.36 -3.32
N TRP A 83 -7.39 10.06 -2.58
CA TRP A 83 -6.30 10.92 -3.05
C TRP A 83 -5.00 10.48 -2.40
N THR A 84 -4.60 9.23 -2.67
CA THR A 84 -3.39 8.62 -2.09
C THR A 84 -2.21 8.62 -3.05
N TRP A 85 -2.37 9.21 -4.25
CA TRP A 85 -1.32 9.31 -5.24
C TRP A 85 -0.49 10.59 -5.06
N ILE A 86 0.67 10.62 -5.70
CA ILE A 86 1.58 11.76 -5.64
C ILE A 86 1.46 12.56 -6.93
N ASP A 87 1.09 13.84 -6.82
CA ASP A 87 1.35 14.82 -7.85
C ASP A 87 2.83 15.21 -7.78
N TYR A 88 3.65 14.55 -8.60
CA TYR A 88 5.10 14.75 -8.59
C TYR A 88 5.52 16.13 -9.06
N GLU A 89 4.79 16.73 -10.00
CA GLU A 89 5.08 18.09 -10.48
C GLU A 89 4.83 19.08 -9.34
N ARG A 90 3.66 18.97 -8.69
CA ARG A 90 3.33 19.79 -7.52
C ARG A 90 4.29 19.59 -6.35
N PHE A 91 4.67 18.35 -6.06
CA PHE A 91 5.63 18.04 -5.01
C PHE A 91 6.99 18.72 -5.29
N GLN A 92 7.48 18.67 -6.53
CA GLN A 92 8.75 19.31 -6.92
C GLN A 92 8.69 20.82 -6.75
N ASP A 93 7.59 21.47 -7.16
CA ASP A 93 7.37 22.90 -6.97
C ASP A 93 7.40 23.28 -5.47
N LEU A 94 6.74 22.49 -4.62
CA LEU A 94 6.68 22.73 -3.17
C LEU A 94 8.06 22.56 -2.51
N VAL A 95 8.83 21.55 -2.90
CA VAL A 95 10.21 21.35 -2.44
C VAL A 95 11.08 22.54 -2.82
N GLN A 96 10.97 23.04 -4.06
CA GLN A 96 11.72 24.21 -4.51
C GLN A 96 11.38 25.45 -3.67
N VAL A 97 10.08 25.74 -3.49
CA VAL A 97 9.62 26.88 -2.67
C VAL A 97 10.09 26.76 -1.21
N GLN A 98 10.04 25.55 -0.63
CA GLN A 98 10.54 25.31 0.71
C GLN A 98 12.05 25.62 0.80
N GLY A 99 12.83 25.14 -0.17
CA GLY A 99 14.27 25.40 -0.26
C GLY A 99 14.60 26.89 -0.39
N GLU A 100 13.93 27.60 -1.30
CA GLU A 100 14.11 29.05 -1.50
C GLU A 100 13.72 29.88 -0.28
N SER A 101 12.75 29.40 0.52
CA SER A 101 12.32 30.06 1.76
C SER A 101 13.22 29.76 2.97
N GLY A 102 14.29 28.98 2.81
CA GLY A 102 15.09 28.51 3.94
C GLY A 102 14.31 27.65 4.93
N GLY A 103 13.30 26.92 4.46
CA GLY A 103 12.42 26.07 5.28
C GLY A 103 11.28 26.79 5.99
N GLN A 104 11.09 28.10 5.78
CA GLN A 104 10.01 28.86 6.42
C GLN A 104 8.62 28.52 5.86
N ARG A 105 8.53 28.12 4.59
CA ARG A 105 7.29 27.65 3.96
C ARG A 105 7.30 26.12 3.94
N GLY A 106 6.68 25.51 4.95
CA GLY A 106 6.42 24.07 4.96
C GLY A 106 5.24 23.69 4.07
N PHE A 107 5.17 22.41 3.72
CA PHE A 107 4.04 21.78 3.05
C PHE A 107 3.83 20.37 3.61
N SER A 108 2.67 19.78 3.32
CA SER A 108 2.23 18.47 3.79
C SER A 108 1.83 17.59 2.62
N ALA A 109 1.55 16.30 2.90
CA ALA A 109 1.02 15.38 1.90
C ALA A 109 -0.29 15.84 1.24
N LEU A 110 -1.09 16.64 1.93
CA LEU A 110 -2.34 17.18 1.38
C LEU A 110 -2.10 18.22 0.27
N ASP A 111 -0.91 18.83 0.22
CA ASP A 111 -0.58 19.89 -0.74
C ASP A 111 -0.16 19.35 -2.13
N TYR A 112 0.17 18.05 -2.20
CA TYR A 112 0.60 17.35 -3.41
C TYR A 112 -0.12 16.01 -3.63
N MET A 113 -1.22 15.75 -2.92
CA MET A 113 -2.01 14.55 -3.18
C MET A 113 -2.70 14.64 -4.54
N ALA A 114 -2.68 13.54 -5.27
CA ALA A 114 -3.44 13.34 -6.50
C ALA A 114 -4.45 12.21 -6.31
N GLN A 115 -5.53 12.25 -7.11
CA GLN A 115 -6.56 11.23 -7.06
C GLN A 115 -5.94 9.84 -7.34
N THR A 116 -6.29 8.87 -6.50
CA THR A 116 -5.87 7.48 -6.67
C THR A 116 -6.43 6.94 -7.99
N PRO A 117 -5.60 6.32 -8.86
CA PRO A 117 -6.07 5.70 -10.09
C PRO A 117 -7.10 4.59 -9.80
N ASP A 118 -8.12 4.48 -10.65
CA ASP A 118 -9.22 3.53 -10.42
C ASP A 118 -8.74 2.07 -10.35
N TRP A 119 -7.73 1.70 -11.13
CA TRP A 119 -7.11 0.36 -11.13
C TRP A 119 -6.33 0.04 -9.84
N ALA A 120 -5.95 1.07 -9.08
CA ALA A 120 -5.20 0.94 -7.83
C ALA A 120 -6.11 0.83 -6.61
N LEU A 121 -7.41 1.14 -6.75
CA LEU A 121 -8.35 1.11 -5.64
C LEU A 121 -8.55 -0.32 -5.14
N PHE A 122 -8.74 -0.47 -3.83
CA PHE A 122 -9.13 -1.75 -3.26
C PHE A 122 -10.45 -2.25 -3.86
N GLY A 123 -10.46 -3.50 -4.34
CA GLY A 123 -11.60 -4.10 -5.04
C GLY A 123 -11.67 -3.80 -6.53
N ALA A 124 -10.67 -3.12 -7.10
CA ALA A 124 -10.56 -2.95 -8.56
C ALA A 124 -10.29 -4.30 -9.24
N ASN A 125 -10.73 -4.44 -10.50
CA ASN A 125 -10.53 -5.68 -11.26
C ASN A 125 -9.05 -5.97 -11.52
N GLU A 126 -8.25 -4.91 -11.60
CA GLU A 126 -6.81 -4.94 -11.81
C GLU A 126 -6.03 -5.30 -10.55
N GLN A 127 -6.67 -5.22 -9.37
CA GLN A 127 -6.08 -5.51 -8.06
C GLN A 127 -4.72 -4.80 -7.86
N GLY A 128 -4.63 -3.55 -8.31
CA GLY A 128 -3.42 -2.72 -8.24
C GLY A 128 -2.45 -2.85 -9.40
N PHE A 129 -2.61 -3.81 -10.31
CA PHE A 129 -1.68 -3.95 -11.43
C PHE A 129 -1.95 -2.87 -12.48
N ASP A 130 -0.95 -2.04 -12.79
CA ASP A 130 -1.11 -0.96 -13.77
C ASP A 130 -1.53 -1.54 -15.15
N PRO A 131 -2.65 -1.09 -15.74
CA PRO A 131 -3.10 -1.55 -17.06
C PRO A 131 -2.11 -1.32 -18.20
N THR A 132 -1.17 -0.38 -18.03
CA THR A 132 -0.13 -0.09 -19.02
C THR A 132 1.04 -1.06 -18.94
N ASP A 133 1.18 -1.78 -17.83
CA ASP A 133 2.21 -2.80 -17.64
C ASP A 133 1.81 -4.12 -18.31
N THR A 134 2.83 -4.86 -18.76
CA THR A 134 2.63 -6.18 -19.35
C THR A 134 2.91 -7.28 -18.33
N ARG A 135 1.89 -8.07 -17.98
CA ARG A 135 2.05 -9.20 -17.08
C ARG A 135 2.77 -10.37 -17.77
N PHE A 136 3.99 -10.65 -17.36
CA PHE A 136 4.75 -11.79 -17.85
C PHE A 136 4.47 -13.04 -17.03
N GLN A 137 3.68 -13.95 -17.60
CA GLN A 137 3.48 -15.28 -17.02
C GLN A 137 4.59 -16.23 -17.49
N ARG A 138 5.18 -16.99 -16.57
CA ARG A 138 6.12 -18.05 -16.94
C ARG A 138 5.37 -19.08 -17.80
N ARG A 139 5.87 -19.38 -19.00
CA ARG A 139 5.29 -20.40 -19.88
C ARG A 139 5.42 -21.78 -19.22
N ASN A 140 4.28 -22.46 -19.03
CA ASN A 140 4.09 -23.88 -18.72
C ASN A 140 5.34 -24.67 -18.24
N LYS A 141 5.51 -24.76 -16.92
CA LYS A 141 5.65 -26.08 -16.29
C LYS A 141 4.30 -26.37 -15.66
N THR A 142 3.81 -27.60 -15.86
CA THR A 142 2.58 -28.20 -15.32
C THR A 142 1.97 -27.42 -14.16
N LYS A 143 0.68 -27.04 -14.27
CA LYS A 143 -0.12 -26.50 -13.17
C LYS A 143 0.07 -27.38 -11.94
N ASP A 144 0.96 -26.99 -11.05
CA ASP A 144 0.80 -27.31 -9.66
C ASP A 144 -0.36 -26.42 -9.21
N ILE A 145 -1.44 -27.03 -8.76
CA ILE A 145 -2.61 -26.31 -8.24
C ILE A 145 -2.26 -25.62 -6.90
N SER A 146 -1.04 -25.78 -6.39
CA SER A 146 -0.45 -24.91 -5.39
C SER A 146 0.19 -23.68 -6.05
N GLY A 147 -0.46 -22.52 -5.96
CA GLY A 147 0.02 -21.24 -6.48
C GLY A 147 1.28 -20.69 -5.79
N CYS A 148 2.41 -21.38 -5.90
CA CYS A 148 3.73 -20.88 -5.57
C CYS A 148 4.53 -20.61 -6.85
#